data_AF-A0A653T238-F1
#
_entry.id   AF-A0A653T238-F1
#
_cell.length_a   1.000
_cell.length_b   1.000
_cell.length_c   1.000
_cell.angle_alpha   90.00
_cell.angle_beta   90.00
_cell.angle_gamma   90.00
#
_symmetry.space_group_name_H-M   'P 1'
#
loop_
_entity.id
_entity.type
_entity.pdbx_description
1 polymer ?
#
loop_
_entity_poly.entity_id
_entity_poly.type
_entity_poly.pdbx_seq_one_letter_code
_entity_poly.pdbx_strand_id
1 'polypeptide(L)'
;MPAHPFVYLASQSPRRQELLRQLGVQYELLLPRPDEDAEALEAELPGEAADAYVVRVCALKAHAARARLIAGGHSPAPILVADTTVTIDGLILGKPLHEADAVAMLERLAGREHEVLTALAVVDAEGTLLEVALSRSTVRFAAVGRAALQRYAATGEPLGKAGAYGIQGRAAAFIERIEGSYSGIMGLPLFETAALLRVARVEF
;
A
#
# COMPACT_ATOMS: atom_id res chain seq x y z
N MET A 1 1.35 15.91 26.31
CA MET A 1 2.15 16.29 25.12
C MET A 1 1.24 17.06 24.17
N PRO A 2 1.75 17.97 23.33
CA PRO A 2 0.95 18.64 22.32
C PRO A 2 0.55 17.65 21.21
N ALA A 3 -0.46 18.00 20.41
CA ALA A 3 -0.78 17.27 19.18
C ALA A 3 0.21 17.68 18.05
N HIS A 4 0.35 16.84 17.05
CA HIS A 4 1.23 17.05 15.90
C HIS A 4 0.42 17.58 14.71
N PRO A 5 0.79 18.74 14.14
CA PRO A 5 0.03 19.35 13.05
C PRO A 5 0.21 18.61 11.72
N PHE A 6 1.13 17.63 11.63
CA PHE A 6 1.36 16.81 10.44
C PHE A 6 1.92 15.43 10.81
N VAL A 7 1.98 14.55 9.80
CA VAL A 7 2.65 13.24 9.84
C VAL A 7 3.69 13.14 8.72
N TYR A 8 4.83 12.49 8.96
CA TYR A 8 5.72 12.11 7.86
C TYR A 8 5.13 10.92 7.09
N LEU A 9 4.84 11.10 5.81
CA LEU A 9 4.47 10.01 4.91
C LEU A 9 5.74 9.43 4.26
N ALA A 10 6.14 8.25 4.72
CA ALA A 10 7.25 7.50 4.13
C ALA A 10 6.76 6.62 2.97
N SER A 11 6.14 7.25 1.96
CA SER A 11 5.65 6.58 0.76
C SER A 11 5.67 7.48 -0.47
N GLN A 12 6.15 6.94 -1.60
CA GLN A 12 6.10 7.61 -2.90
C GLN A 12 4.72 7.48 -3.60
N SER A 13 3.79 6.70 -3.04
CA SER A 13 2.51 6.39 -3.70
C SER A 13 1.61 7.64 -3.78
N PRO A 14 1.25 8.13 -4.98
CA PRO A 14 0.34 9.26 -5.13
C PRO A 14 -1.06 8.94 -4.58
N ARG A 15 -1.46 7.66 -4.57
CA ARG A 15 -2.75 7.21 -4.04
C ARG A 15 -2.83 7.36 -2.52
N ARG A 16 -1.74 7.06 -1.80
CA ARG A 16 -1.71 7.21 -0.33
C ARG A 16 -1.74 8.67 0.08
N GLN A 17 -1.07 9.52 -0.70
CA GLN A 17 -1.13 10.98 -0.57
C GLN A 17 -2.56 11.50 -0.78
N GLU A 18 -3.27 11.00 -1.79
CA GLU A 18 -4.67 11.32 -2.04
C GLU A 18 -5.59 10.93 -0.88
N LEU A 19 -5.42 9.72 -0.35
CA LEU A 19 -6.20 9.22 0.77
C LEU A 19 -5.94 10.00 2.08
N LEU A 20 -4.69 10.41 2.35
CA LEU A 20 -4.42 11.30 3.48
C LEU A 20 -5.07 12.67 3.31
N ARG A 21 -5.02 13.26 2.11
CA ARG A 21 -5.73 14.51 1.82
C ARG A 21 -7.24 14.38 2.02
N GLN A 22 -7.83 13.23 1.67
CA GLN A 22 -9.24 12.96 1.92
C GLN A 22 -9.59 12.99 3.42
N LEU A 23 -8.67 12.56 4.30
CA LEU A 23 -8.85 12.66 5.76
C LEU A 23 -8.60 14.07 6.32
N GLY A 24 -8.12 15.03 5.52
CA GLY A 24 -7.70 16.35 6.03
C GLY A 24 -6.34 16.34 6.73
N VAL A 25 -5.59 15.23 6.67
CA VAL A 25 -4.29 15.07 7.32
C VAL A 25 -3.22 15.83 6.55
N GLN A 26 -2.54 16.77 7.21
CA GLN A 26 -1.31 17.36 6.67
C GLN A 26 -0.17 16.37 6.74
N TYR A 27 0.66 16.31 5.70
CA TYR A 27 1.80 15.40 5.67
C TYR A 27 3.03 16.03 5.01
N GLU A 28 4.19 15.52 5.41
CA GLU A 28 5.48 15.79 4.76
C GLU A 28 6.06 14.47 4.22
N LEU A 29 6.68 14.50 3.05
CA LEU A 29 7.25 13.28 2.47
C LEU A 29 8.60 12.95 3.14
N LEU A 30 8.74 11.70 3.58
CA LEU A 30 9.99 11.15 4.13
C LEU A 30 10.49 10.00 3.24
N LEU A 31 10.95 10.36 2.04
CA LEU A 31 11.30 9.39 0.99
C LEU A 31 12.69 8.78 1.19
N PRO A 32 12.92 7.51 0.77
CA PRO A 32 14.25 6.92 0.71
C PRO A 32 15.27 7.83 0.03
N ARG A 33 16.45 7.94 0.62
CA ARG A 33 17.60 8.60 0.00
C ARG A 33 18.15 7.73 -1.15
N PRO A 34 18.92 8.29 -2.09
CA PRO A 34 19.49 7.54 -3.21
C PRO A 34 20.40 6.36 -2.83
N ASP A 35 20.97 6.38 -1.62
CA ASP A 35 21.81 5.32 -1.05
C ASP A 35 21.00 4.21 -0.36
N GLU A 36 19.68 4.37 -0.20
CA GLU A 36 18.80 3.40 0.45
C GLU A 36 18.14 2.47 -0.58
N ASP A 37 18.42 1.17 -0.48
CA ASP A 37 17.69 0.13 -1.22
C ASP A 37 16.37 -0.19 -0.52
N ALA A 38 15.35 0.63 -0.81
CA ALA A 38 14.01 0.44 -0.26
C ALA A 38 13.28 -0.80 -0.83
N GLU A 39 13.68 -1.27 -2.02
CA GLU A 39 13.05 -2.41 -2.68
C GLU A 39 13.50 -3.74 -2.05
N ALA A 40 14.73 -3.82 -1.53
CA ALA A 40 15.22 -4.98 -0.79
C ALA A 40 14.34 -5.34 0.43
N LEU A 41 13.62 -4.37 1.01
CA LEU A 41 12.70 -4.62 2.12
C LEU A 41 11.45 -5.42 1.69
N GLU A 42 11.10 -5.40 0.40
CA GLU A 42 9.93 -6.06 -0.18
C GLU A 42 10.20 -7.52 -0.59
N ALA A 43 11.40 -8.05 -0.33
CA ALA A 43 11.76 -9.42 -0.66
C ALA A 43 10.86 -10.45 0.04
N GLU A 44 10.28 -11.37 -0.74
CA GLU A 44 9.48 -12.49 -0.25
C GLU A 44 10.37 -13.55 0.41
N LEU A 45 9.91 -14.12 1.53
CA LEU A 45 10.57 -15.24 2.19
C LEU A 45 9.95 -16.57 1.74
N PRO A 46 10.74 -17.65 1.60
CA PRO A 46 10.20 -18.95 1.20
C PRO A 46 9.11 -19.45 2.17
N GLY A 47 7.93 -19.75 1.63
CA GLY A 47 6.80 -20.29 2.39
C GLY A 47 6.09 -19.28 3.31
N GLU A 48 6.39 -17.99 3.18
CA GLU A 48 5.74 -16.94 3.95
C GLU A 48 4.30 -16.71 3.46
N ALA A 49 3.35 -16.74 4.40
CA ALA A 49 1.96 -16.38 4.09
C ALA A 49 1.86 -14.89 3.77
N ALA A 50 0.95 -14.53 2.85
CA ALA A 50 0.91 -13.16 2.34
C ALA A 50 0.52 -12.09 3.37
N ASP A 51 -0.27 -12.45 4.38
CA ASP A 51 -0.58 -11.58 5.52
C ASP A 51 0.65 -11.37 6.42
N ALA A 52 1.42 -12.42 6.68
CA ALA A 52 2.70 -12.33 7.39
C ALA A 52 3.71 -11.48 6.60
N TYR A 53 3.80 -11.69 5.29
CA TYR A 53 4.64 -10.90 4.37
C TYR A 53 4.34 -9.41 4.47
N VAL A 54 3.09 -9.00 4.22
CA VAL A 54 2.74 -7.58 4.14
C VAL A 54 2.92 -6.88 5.49
N VAL A 55 2.65 -7.57 6.60
CA VAL A 55 2.88 -7.07 7.96
C VAL A 55 4.37 -6.90 8.24
N ARG A 56 5.20 -7.90 7.91
CA ARG A 56 6.66 -7.83 8.08
C ARG A 56 7.26 -6.70 7.25
N VAL A 57 6.94 -6.62 5.95
CA VAL A 57 7.44 -5.57 5.06
C VAL A 57 7.04 -4.18 5.57
N CYS A 58 5.80 -4.02 6.04
CA CYS A 58 5.34 -2.76 6.62
C CYS A 58 6.13 -2.36 7.87
N ALA A 59 6.41 -3.30 8.78
CA ALA A 59 7.24 -3.05 9.96
C ALA A 59 8.69 -2.70 9.58
N LEU A 60 9.29 -3.40 8.61
CA LEU A 60 10.63 -3.10 8.10
C LEU A 60 10.70 -1.68 7.51
N LYS A 61 9.68 -1.27 6.74
CA LYS A 61 9.55 0.09 6.21
C LYS A 61 9.44 1.13 7.33
N ALA A 62 8.72 0.83 8.41
CA ALA A 62 8.59 1.72 9.57
C ALA A 62 9.95 1.95 10.25
N HIS A 63 10.71 0.88 10.48
CA HIS A 63 12.06 0.96 11.06
C HIS A 63 13.02 1.75 10.18
N ALA A 64 13.04 1.47 8.86
CA ALA A 64 13.86 2.20 7.91
C ALA A 64 13.50 3.69 7.86
N ALA A 65 12.21 4.02 7.84
CA ALA A 65 11.74 5.40 7.86
C ALA A 65 12.12 6.14 9.15
N ARG A 66 12.07 5.46 10.31
CA ARG A 66 12.54 6.05 11.58
C ARG A 66 14.05 6.30 11.57
N ALA A 67 14.85 5.35 11.08
CA ALA A 67 16.28 5.55 10.93
C ALA A 67 16.60 6.73 10.00
N ARG A 68 15.82 6.89 8.92
CA ARG A 68 15.92 8.02 8.00
C ARG A 68 15.59 9.37 8.66
N LEU A 69 14.51 9.43 9.44
CA LEU A 69 14.14 10.63 10.19
C LEU A 69 15.31 11.11 11.06
N ILE A 70 15.90 10.19 11.84
CA ILE A 70 17.01 10.48 12.75
C ILE A 70 18.24 10.94 11.97
N ALA A 71 18.64 10.19 10.94
CA ALA A 71 19.83 10.50 10.15
C ALA A 71 19.71 11.84 9.39
N GLY A 72 18.49 12.22 8.98
CA GLY A 72 18.22 13.49 8.32
C GLY A 72 18.12 14.70 9.25
N GLY A 73 18.17 14.51 10.58
CA GLY A 73 18.02 15.60 11.54
C GLY A 73 16.64 16.27 11.50
N HIS A 74 15.61 15.53 11.07
CA HIS A 74 14.25 16.04 10.98
C HIS A 74 13.65 16.29 12.37
N SER A 75 12.71 17.23 12.47
CA SER A 75 11.97 17.47 13.72
C SER A 75 11.16 16.22 14.09
N PRO A 76 11.10 15.82 15.38
CA PRO A 76 10.28 14.68 15.81
C PRO A 76 8.80 14.89 15.50
N ALA A 77 8.24 13.99 14.70
CA ALA A 77 6.80 13.87 14.44
C ALA A 77 6.48 12.42 14.09
N PRO A 78 5.20 12.00 14.16
CA PRO A 78 4.81 10.66 13.78
C PRO A 78 5.16 10.34 12.32
N ILE A 79 5.42 9.06 12.03
CA ILE A 79 5.75 8.54 10.70
C ILE A 79 4.71 7.50 10.31
N LEU A 80 4.10 7.65 9.14
CA LEU A 80 3.18 6.69 8.54
C LEU A 80 3.86 5.94 7.40
N VAL A 81 3.76 4.62 7.44
CA VAL A 81 4.09 3.71 6.33
C VAL A 81 2.92 2.78 6.04
N ALA A 82 2.89 2.25 4.82
CA ALA A 82 1.96 1.19 4.44
C ALA A 82 2.60 0.29 3.38
N ASP A 83 2.12 -0.95 3.31
CA ASP A 83 2.44 -1.91 2.27
C ASP A 83 1.18 -2.61 1.77
N THR A 84 1.13 -2.93 0.48
CA THR A 84 -0.07 -3.48 -0.15
C THR A 84 0.34 -4.61 -1.08
N THR A 85 -0.28 -5.77 -0.88
CA THR A 85 -0.09 -6.95 -1.74
C THR A 85 -1.42 -7.47 -2.26
N VAL A 86 -1.39 -8.07 -3.44
CA VAL A 86 -2.53 -8.76 -4.05
C VAL A 86 -2.23 -10.24 -4.05
N THR A 87 -3.18 -11.08 -3.65
CA THR A 87 -2.96 -12.52 -3.57
C THR A 87 -4.09 -13.32 -4.20
N ILE A 88 -3.73 -14.41 -4.86
CA ILE A 88 -4.69 -15.36 -5.41
C ILE A 88 -4.15 -16.77 -5.28
N ASP A 89 -4.94 -17.69 -4.71
CA ASP A 89 -4.52 -19.07 -4.41
C ASP A 89 -3.22 -19.16 -3.59
N GLY A 90 -3.02 -18.23 -2.66
CA GLY A 90 -1.80 -18.13 -1.85
C GLY A 90 -0.57 -17.58 -2.57
N LEU A 91 -0.66 -17.24 -3.87
CA LEU A 91 0.43 -16.57 -4.58
C LEU A 91 0.32 -15.05 -4.42
N ILE A 92 1.42 -14.41 -4.05
CA ILE A 92 1.60 -12.95 -4.09
C ILE A 92 1.81 -12.48 -5.53
N LEU A 93 1.03 -11.48 -5.95
CA LEU A 93 1.18 -10.78 -7.21
C LEU A 93 1.80 -9.40 -6.95
N GLY A 94 3.10 -9.31 -7.20
CA GLY A 94 3.86 -8.06 -7.10
C GLY A 94 3.49 -7.04 -8.19
N LYS A 95 4.40 -6.09 -8.43
CA LYS A 95 4.28 -5.09 -9.49
C LYS A 95 4.71 -5.73 -10.83
N PRO A 96 3.97 -5.54 -11.93
CA PRO A 96 4.37 -6.10 -13.21
C PRO A 96 5.66 -5.43 -13.71
N LEU A 97 6.59 -6.23 -14.25
CA LEU A 97 7.86 -5.75 -14.82
C LEU A 97 7.65 -5.01 -16.15
N HIS A 98 6.69 -5.47 -16.94
CA HIS A 98 6.35 -4.93 -18.25
C HIS A 98 4.91 -5.28 -18.64
N GLU A 99 4.43 -4.76 -19.77
CA GLU A 99 3.04 -4.94 -20.22
C GLU A 99 2.61 -6.41 -20.33
N ALA A 100 3.45 -7.28 -20.90
CA ALA A 100 3.10 -8.70 -21.03
C ALA A 100 2.93 -9.41 -19.67
N ASP A 101 3.69 -9.00 -18.65
CA ASP A 101 3.57 -9.51 -17.27
C ASP A 101 2.27 -9.00 -16.62
N ALA A 102 1.95 -7.72 -16.85
CA ALA A 102 0.66 -7.16 -16.44
C ALA A 102 -0.53 -7.93 -17.04
N VAL A 103 -0.50 -8.28 -18.33
CA VAL A 103 -1.56 -9.08 -18.96
C VAL A 103 -1.65 -10.47 -18.32
N ALA A 104 -0.53 -11.14 -18.06
CA ALA A 104 -0.51 -12.46 -17.43
C ALA A 104 -1.11 -12.42 -16.00
N MET A 105 -0.75 -11.40 -15.20
CA MET A 105 -1.35 -11.18 -13.88
C MET A 105 -2.87 -10.97 -14.01
N LEU A 106 -3.32 -10.09 -14.90
CA LEU A 106 -4.73 -9.78 -15.08
C LEU A 106 -5.55 -10.98 -15.58
N GLU A 107 -5.01 -11.80 -16.47
CA GLU A 107 -5.64 -13.04 -16.93
C GLU A 107 -5.85 -14.02 -15.78
N ARG A 108 -4.92 -14.06 -14.83
CA ARG A 108 -5.04 -14.90 -13.63
C ARG A 108 -6.15 -14.42 -12.69
N LEU A 109 -6.42 -13.12 -12.65
CA LEU A 109 -7.47 -12.52 -11.83
C LEU A 109 -8.84 -12.54 -12.51
N ALA A 110 -8.89 -12.52 -13.85
CA ALA A 110 -10.13 -12.43 -14.63
C ALA A 110 -11.13 -13.55 -14.28
N GLY A 111 -12.37 -13.18 -13.98
CA GLY A 111 -13.46 -14.09 -13.62
C GLY A 111 -13.38 -14.65 -12.21
N ARG A 112 -12.44 -14.18 -11.38
CA ARG A 112 -12.12 -14.77 -10.07
C ARG A 112 -12.14 -13.74 -8.95
N GLU A 113 -12.10 -14.27 -7.75
CA GLU A 113 -11.88 -13.50 -6.53
C GLU A 113 -10.43 -13.63 -6.11
N HIS A 114 -9.89 -12.51 -5.63
CA HIS A 114 -8.57 -12.41 -5.05
C HIS A 114 -8.61 -11.49 -3.83
N GLU A 115 -7.61 -11.62 -2.98
CA GLU A 115 -7.48 -10.77 -1.81
C GLU A 115 -6.54 -9.61 -2.09
N VAL A 116 -6.83 -8.48 -1.46
CA VAL A 116 -5.93 -7.33 -1.35
C VAL A 116 -5.71 -7.09 0.13
N LEU A 117 -4.45 -7.21 0.53
CA LEU A 117 -4.02 -7.04 1.91
C LEU A 117 -3.20 -5.76 1.97
N THR A 118 -3.61 -4.83 2.85
CA THR A 118 -2.84 -3.62 3.12
C THR A 118 -2.53 -3.53 4.60
N ALA A 119 -1.24 -3.60 4.93
CA ALA A 119 -0.75 -3.29 6.26
C ALA A 119 -0.40 -1.80 6.36
N LEU A 120 -0.63 -1.21 7.53
CA LEU A 120 -0.09 0.10 7.87
C LEU A 120 0.55 0.08 9.26
N ALA A 121 1.54 0.95 9.42
CA ALA A 121 2.22 1.15 10.68
C ALA A 121 2.43 2.65 10.91
N VAL A 122 2.34 3.05 12.17
CA VAL A 122 2.69 4.38 12.64
C VAL A 122 3.80 4.25 13.67
N VAL A 123 4.88 4.99 13.47
CA VAL A 123 5.87 5.25 14.53
C VAL A 123 5.48 6.57 15.17
N ASP A 124 5.27 6.62 16.48
CA ASP A 124 4.97 7.87 17.17
C ASP A 124 6.19 8.82 17.20
N ALA A 125 6.00 10.04 17.69
CA ALA A 125 7.08 11.03 17.74
C ALA A 125 8.24 10.58 18.64
N GLU A 126 7.94 9.83 19.70
CA GLU A 126 8.89 9.27 20.65
C GLU A 126 9.73 8.15 20.02
N GLY A 127 9.21 7.46 19.00
CA GLY A 127 9.89 6.37 18.28
C GLY A 127 9.37 4.98 18.56
N THR A 128 8.25 4.89 19.24
CA THR A 128 7.57 3.63 19.47
C THR A 128 6.79 3.25 18.21
N LEU A 129 7.02 2.03 17.74
CA LEU A 129 6.18 1.43 16.70
C LEU A 129 4.85 1.02 17.33
N LEU A 130 3.76 1.64 16.88
CA LEU A 130 2.40 1.22 17.24
C LEU A 130 2.06 -0.12 16.59
N GLU A 131 1.02 -0.79 17.09
CA GLU A 131 0.56 -2.07 16.54
C GLU A 131 0.23 -1.94 15.05
N VAL A 132 0.79 -2.86 14.24
CA VAL A 132 0.56 -2.89 12.79
C VAL A 132 -0.89 -3.27 12.54
N ALA A 133 -1.63 -2.41 11.85
CA ALA A 133 -2.99 -2.71 11.44
C ALA A 133 -2.99 -3.37 10.05
N LEU A 134 -3.84 -4.38 9.87
CA LEU A 134 -4.00 -5.11 8.61
C LEU A 134 -5.45 -5.02 8.12
N SER A 135 -5.65 -4.35 6.98
CA SER A 135 -6.92 -4.36 6.25
C SER A 135 -6.92 -5.51 5.25
N ARG A 136 -7.96 -6.34 5.31
CA ARG A 136 -8.22 -7.43 4.35
C ARG A 136 -9.42 -7.08 3.50
N SER A 137 -9.33 -7.31 2.19
CA SER A 137 -10.45 -7.06 1.28
C SER A 137 -10.44 -8.05 0.14
N THR A 138 -11.63 -8.43 -0.32
CA THR A 138 -11.82 -9.32 -1.46
C THR A 138 -12.28 -8.49 -2.66
N VAL A 139 -11.71 -8.76 -3.83
CA VAL A 139 -12.08 -8.12 -5.09
C VAL A 139 -12.46 -9.19 -6.09
N ARG A 140 -13.63 -9.03 -6.72
CA ARG A 140 -14.12 -9.90 -7.78
C ARG A 140 -13.94 -9.23 -9.14
N PHE A 141 -13.20 -9.88 -10.02
CA PHE A 141 -13.15 -9.47 -11.43
C PHE A 141 -14.19 -10.22 -12.26
N ALA A 142 -14.76 -9.53 -13.24
CA ALA A 142 -15.57 -10.13 -14.28
C ALA A 142 -14.73 -11.05 -15.15
N ALA A 143 -15.38 -11.97 -15.87
CA ALA A 143 -14.73 -12.72 -16.93
C ALA A 143 -14.41 -11.76 -18.09
N VAL A 144 -13.13 -11.39 -18.23
CA VAL A 144 -12.67 -10.43 -19.23
C VAL A 144 -11.80 -11.15 -20.27
N GLY A 145 -12.11 -10.96 -21.55
CA GLY A 145 -11.30 -11.52 -22.64
C GLY A 145 -9.93 -10.85 -22.77
N ARG A 146 -8.92 -11.62 -23.18
CA ARG A 146 -7.51 -11.18 -23.33
C ARG A 146 -7.35 -9.85 -24.09
N ALA A 147 -8.11 -9.63 -25.16
CA ALA A 147 -8.02 -8.39 -25.94
C ALA A 147 -8.40 -7.13 -25.16
N ALA A 148 -9.34 -7.22 -24.20
CA ALA A 148 -9.68 -6.11 -23.33
C ALA A 148 -8.59 -5.85 -22.27
N LEU A 149 -8.00 -6.92 -21.73
CA LEU A 149 -6.87 -6.82 -20.80
C LEU A 149 -5.63 -6.21 -21.46
N GLN A 150 -5.32 -6.59 -22.70
CA GLN A 150 -4.24 -5.98 -23.49
C GLN A 150 -4.48 -4.48 -23.73
N ARG A 151 -5.70 -4.08 -24.10
CA ARG A 151 -6.05 -2.65 -24.25
C ARG A 151 -5.86 -1.88 -22.95
N TYR A 152 -6.24 -2.47 -21.83
CA TYR A 152 -6.02 -1.86 -20.52
C TYR A 152 -4.53 -1.78 -20.17
N ALA A 153 -3.76 -2.84 -20.43
CA ALA A 153 -2.32 -2.85 -20.15
C ALA A 153 -1.54 -1.82 -20.96
N ALA A 154 -1.90 -1.63 -22.24
CA ALA A 154 -1.34 -0.61 -23.12
C ALA A 154 -1.58 0.84 -22.65
N THR A 155 -2.46 1.09 -21.67
CA THR A 155 -2.63 2.42 -21.08
C THR A 155 -1.48 2.82 -20.14
N GLY A 156 -0.64 1.86 -19.74
CA GLY A 156 0.39 2.04 -18.72
C GLY A 156 -0.14 2.06 -17.28
N GLU A 157 -1.46 2.04 -17.07
CA GLU A 157 -2.06 2.03 -15.74
C GLU A 157 -1.59 0.86 -14.85
N PRO A 158 -1.37 -0.37 -15.34
CA PRO A 158 -0.89 -1.46 -14.48
C PRO A 158 0.47 -1.24 -13.81
N LEU A 159 1.35 -0.45 -14.42
CA LEU A 159 2.73 -0.34 -13.97
C LEU A 159 2.80 0.31 -12.58
N GLY A 160 3.67 -0.23 -11.72
CA GLY A 160 3.84 0.22 -10.34
C GLY A 160 2.66 -0.10 -9.40
N LYS A 161 1.80 -1.07 -9.75
CA LYS A 161 0.68 -1.52 -8.91
C LYS A 161 0.74 -3.03 -8.69
N ALA A 162 0.59 -3.46 -7.44
CA ALA A 162 0.47 -4.88 -7.10
C ALA A 162 -0.75 -5.48 -7.83
N GLY A 163 -0.60 -6.69 -8.37
CA GLY A 163 -1.65 -7.35 -9.16
C GLY A 163 -2.00 -6.65 -10.48
N ALA A 164 -1.19 -5.69 -10.95
CA ALA A 164 -1.34 -5.01 -12.23
C ALA A 164 -2.64 -4.20 -12.42
N TYR A 165 -3.30 -3.74 -11.33
CA TYR A 165 -4.48 -2.89 -11.46
C TYR A 165 -4.62 -1.81 -10.38
N GLY A 166 -5.40 -0.76 -10.70
CA GLY A 166 -5.81 0.27 -9.74
C GLY A 166 -7.33 0.36 -9.63
N ILE A 167 -7.87 0.11 -8.44
CA ILE A 167 -9.33 0.08 -8.21
C ILE A 167 -10.05 1.40 -8.55
N GLN A 168 -9.36 2.53 -8.39
CA GLN A 168 -9.87 3.88 -8.68
C GLN A 168 -9.70 4.30 -10.14
N GLY A 169 -9.06 3.46 -10.96
CA GLY A 169 -8.72 3.73 -12.35
C GLY A 169 -9.59 2.99 -13.35
N ARG A 170 -9.06 2.78 -14.57
CA ARG A 170 -9.77 2.12 -15.67
C ARG A 170 -10.10 0.66 -15.37
N ALA A 171 -9.38 0.02 -14.46
CA ALA A 171 -9.67 -1.34 -14.02
C ALA A 171 -11.06 -1.47 -13.36
N ALA A 172 -11.67 -0.38 -12.89
CA ALA A 172 -13.05 -0.39 -12.40
C ALA A 172 -14.06 -0.96 -13.41
N ALA A 173 -13.75 -0.89 -14.73
CA ALA A 173 -14.57 -1.51 -15.76
C ALA A 173 -14.59 -3.06 -15.71
N PHE A 174 -13.69 -3.68 -14.95
CA PHE A 174 -13.56 -5.13 -14.80
C PHE A 174 -13.96 -5.63 -13.41
N ILE A 175 -14.21 -4.74 -12.44
CA ILE A 175 -14.48 -5.09 -11.05
C ILE A 175 -15.98 -5.20 -10.84
N GLU A 176 -16.48 -6.40 -10.55
CA GLU A 176 -17.91 -6.66 -10.32
C GLU A 176 -18.34 -6.22 -8.92
N ARG A 177 -17.50 -6.54 -7.92
CA ARG A 177 -17.78 -6.26 -6.51
C ARG A 177 -16.51 -6.24 -5.69
N ILE A 178 -16.59 -5.54 -4.56
CA ILE A 178 -15.58 -5.56 -3.51
C ILE A 178 -16.23 -5.84 -2.17
N GLU A 179 -15.49 -6.48 -1.26
CA GLU A 179 -15.86 -6.65 0.14
C GLU A 179 -14.68 -6.20 1.01
N GLY A 180 -14.94 -5.37 2.02
CA GLY A 180 -13.91 -4.77 2.87
C GLY A 180 -13.73 -3.27 2.64
N SER A 181 -12.49 -2.81 2.54
CA SER A 181 -12.11 -1.40 2.49
C SER A 181 -11.64 -0.98 1.09
N TYR A 182 -12.44 -0.16 0.41
CA TYR A 182 -12.03 0.47 -0.86
C TYR A 182 -10.70 1.21 -0.73
N SER A 183 -10.56 2.00 0.33
CA SER A 183 -9.31 2.73 0.62
C SER A 183 -8.13 1.80 0.92
N GLY A 184 -8.40 0.67 1.58
CA GLY A 184 -7.42 -0.40 1.79
C GLY A 184 -6.93 -1.00 0.48
N ILE A 185 -7.84 -1.30 -0.45
CA ILE A 185 -7.50 -1.80 -1.79
C ILE A 185 -6.69 -0.76 -2.57
N MET A 186 -7.04 0.52 -2.47
CA MET A 186 -6.31 1.62 -3.11
C MET A 186 -4.89 1.82 -2.53
N GLY A 187 -4.67 1.39 -1.30
CA GLY A 187 -3.36 1.21 -0.68
C GLY A 187 -3.15 1.91 0.66
N LEU A 188 -4.19 2.48 1.28
CA LEU A 188 -4.15 3.03 2.64
C LEU A 188 -5.55 2.94 3.29
N PRO A 189 -5.81 2.00 4.20
CA PRO A 189 -7.14 1.78 4.73
C PRO A 189 -7.46 2.88 5.75
N LEU A 190 -8.37 3.78 5.39
CA LEU A 190 -8.57 5.05 6.10
C LEU A 190 -9.15 4.89 7.49
N PHE A 191 -9.93 3.84 7.75
CA PHE A 191 -10.50 3.58 9.07
C PHE A 191 -9.39 3.31 10.10
N GLU A 192 -8.51 2.37 9.79
CA GLU A 192 -7.36 1.99 10.61
C GLU A 192 -6.31 3.10 10.65
N THR A 193 -6.10 3.79 9.53
CA THR A 193 -5.21 4.96 9.47
C THR A 193 -5.66 6.04 10.44
N ALA A 194 -6.95 6.43 10.42
CA ALA A 194 -7.47 7.43 11.33
C ALA A 194 -7.36 7.00 12.81
N ALA A 195 -7.56 5.71 13.11
CA ALA A 195 -7.39 5.19 14.46
C ALA A 195 -5.94 5.33 14.95
N LEU A 196 -4.95 4.92 14.16
CA LEU A 196 -3.54 5.01 14.54
C LEU A 196 -3.04 6.45 14.60
N LEU A 197 -3.48 7.34 13.70
CA LEU A 197 -3.13 8.75 13.74
C LEU A 197 -3.66 9.45 14.99
N ARG A 198 -4.85 9.08 15.50
CA ARG A 198 -5.38 9.59 16.78
C ARG A 198 -4.54 9.12 17.97
N VAL A 199 -4.10 7.86 17.98
CA VAL A 199 -3.20 7.34 19.02
C VAL A 199 -1.86 8.09 19.00
N ALA A 200 -1.32 8.34 17.80
CA ALA A 200 -0.10 9.14 17.59
C ALA A 200 -0.32 10.66 17.71
N ARG A 201 -1.54 11.08 18.08
CA ARG A 201 -1.90 12.48 18.36
C ARG A 201 -1.68 13.44 17.18
N VAL A 202 -1.93 12.99 15.97
CA VAL A 202 -1.92 13.84 14.76
C VAL A 202 -3.25 14.60 14.64
N GLU A 203 -3.20 15.88 14.30
CA GLU A 203 -4.37 16.74 14.08
C GLU A 203 -4.98 16.52 12.68
N PHE A 204 -6.28 16.21 12.61
CA PHE A 204 -7.09 16.14 11.39
C PHE A 204 -8.59 16.04 11.73
#